data_AF-A0A285EHV9-F1
#
_entry.id   AF-A0A285EHV9-F1
#
_cell.length_a   1.000
_cell.length_b   1.000
_cell.length_c   1.000
_cell.angle_alpha   90.00
_cell.angle_beta   90.00
_cell.angle_gamma   90.00
#
_symmetry.space_group_name_H-M   'P 1'
#
loop_
_entity.id
_entity.type
_entity.pdbx_description
1 polymer ?
#
loop_
_entity_poly.entity_id
_entity_poly.type
_entity_poly.pdbx_seq_one_letter_code
_entity_poly.pdbx_strand_id
1 'polypeptide(L)'
;MNRTTLTTVSLVVLVWAAMLSFGGVAAETVMLYPNVFGDPPASLERAREFLVAGGPSDYFPPLGASVVLAGLVTTVLTWREPRLRWWVAGAAAVYVTCEFLFSVLFFWPRNEIMFVDPVGTHSPEVLRRVAGEFVAGHRVRLAGGAATAVLVFTALLRWVRADGGRGSATTGSRSQAPGTTRPVS
;
A
#
# COMPACT_ATOMS: atom_id res chain seq x y z
N MET A 1 -20.97 10.53 -11.95
CA MET A 1 -20.77 10.25 -10.50
C MET A 1 -20.43 11.57 -9.81
N ASN A 2 -21.01 11.88 -8.65
CA ASN A 2 -20.70 13.13 -7.96
C ASN A 2 -19.25 13.10 -7.38
N ARG A 3 -18.66 14.27 -7.14
CA ARG A 3 -17.26 14.39 -6.70
C ARG A 3 -16.98 13.68 -5.37
N THR A 4 -17.95 13.68 -4.46
CA THR A 4 -17.87 13.02 -3.15
C THR A 4 -17.75 11.51 -3.32
N THR A 5 -18.66 10.90 -4.08
CA THR A 5 -18.62 9.46 -4.39
C THR A 5 -17.33 9.08 -5.10
N LEU A 6 -16.88 9.87 -6.08
CA LEU A 6 -15.60 9.62 -6.77
C LEU A 6 -14.43 9.62 -5.78
N THR A 7 -14.37 10.62 -4.90
CA THR A 7 -13.31 10.72 -3.87
C THR A 7 -13.35 9.55 -2.90
N THR A 8 -14.54 9.16 -2.43
CA THR A 8 -14.72 8.00 -1.55
C THR A 8 -14.25 6.72 -2.22
N VAL A 9 -14.67 6.46 -3.45
CA VAL A 9 -14.28 5.27 -4.22
C VAL A 9 -12.77 5.24 -4.42
N SER A 10 -12.17 6.35 -4.84
CA SER A 10 -10.71 6.43 -5.04
C SER A 10 -9.93 6.17 -3.75
N LEU A 11 -10.36 6.74 -2.62
CA LEU A 11 -9.72 6.47 -1.32
C LEU A 11 -9.85 5.01 -0.90
N VAL A 12 -11.03 4.39 -1.07
CA VAL A 12 -11.25 2.97 -0.75
C VAL A 12 -10.37 2.08 -1.63
N VAL A 13 -10.32 2.34 -2.93
CA VAL A 13 -9.46 1.60 -3.87
C VAL A 13 -7.99 1.74 -3.48
N LEU A 14 -7.52 2.95 -3.19
CA LEU A 14 -6.14 3.19 -2.78
C LEU A 14 -5.79 2.47 -1.48
N VAL A 15 -6.68 2.51 -0.47
CA VAL A 15 -6.49 1.78 0.79
C VAL A 15 -6.39 0.28 0.55
N TRP A 16 -7.31 -0.30 -0.22
CA TRP A 16 -7.28 -1.73 -0.53
C TRP A 16 -6.01 -2.13 -1.27
N ALA A 17 -5.63 -1.37 -2.30
CA ALA A 17 -4.43 -1.65 -3.09
C ALA A 17 -3.15 -1.55 -2.22
N ALA A 18 -3.05 -0.53 -1.36
CA ALA A 18 -1.93 -0.38 -0.44
C ALA A 18 -1.89 -1.51 0.61
N MET A 19 -3.03 -1.92 1.15
CA MET A 19 -3.12 -3.03 2.12
C MET A 19 -2.76 -4.38 1.49
N LEU A 20 -3.21 -4.65 0.25
CA LEU A 20 -2.83 -5.85 -0.49
C LEU A 20 -1.33 -5.87 -0.77
N SER A 21 -0.76 -4.73 -1.22
CA SER A 21 0.68 -4.61 -1.44
C SER A 21 1.48 -4.84 -0.16
N PHE A 22 1.07 -4.21 0.95
CA PHE A 22 1.73 -4.39 2.25
C PHE A 22 1.60 -5.83 2.76
N GLY A 23 0.41 -6.43 2.66
CA GLY A 23 0.16 -7.81 3.03
C GLY A 23 1.01 -8.80 2.21
N GLY A 24 1.16 -8.55 0.91
CA GLY A 24 2.06 -9.33 0.05
C GLY A 24 3.51 -9.23 0.51
N VAL A 25 4.02 -8.02 0.73
CA VAL A 25 5.39 -7.77 1.22
C VAL A 25 5.61 -8.46 2.58
N ALA A 26 4.63 -8.40 3.49
CA ALA A 26 4.68 -9.07 4.78
C ALA A 26 4.71 -10.59 4.66
N ALA A 27 3.85 -11.15 3.79
CA ALA A 27 3.81 -12.59 3.52
C ALA A 27 5.14 -13.08 2.92
N GLU A 28 5.73 -12.32 2.00
CA GLU A 28 7.05 -12.63 1.48
C GLU A 28 8.10 -12.65 2.59
N THR A 29 8.13 -11.60 3.42
CA THR A 29 9.13 -11.44 4.48
C THR A 29 9.06 -12.55 5.52
N VAL A 30 7.86 -12.90 5.97
CA VAL A 30 7.65 -13.78 7.13
C VAL A 30 7.51 -15.24 6.71
N MET A 31 6.93 -15.51 5.54
CA MET A 31 6.64 -16.88 5.10
C MET A 31 7.53 -17.31 3.94
N LEU A 32 7.60 -16.53 2.85
CA LEU A 32 8.28 -16.98 1.63
C LEU A 32 9.80 -17.01 1.79
N TYR A 33 10.41 -15.88 2.13
CA TYR A 33 11.86 -15.72 2.10
C TYR A 33 12.64 -16.52 3.12
N PRO A 34 12.11 -16.87 4.31
CA PRO A 34 12.77 -17.87 5.15
C PRO A 34 12.96 -19.21 4.43
N ASN A 35 12.01 -19.61 3.58
CA ASN A 35 12.11 -20.83 2.78
C ASN A 35 13.03 -20.68 1.56
N VAL A 36 13.05 -19.51 0.92
CA VAL A 36 13.89 -19.25 -0.25
C VAL A 36 15.37 -19.05 0.14
N PHE A 37 15.61 -18.27 1.19
CA PHE A 37 16.93 -17.73 1.54
C PHE A 37 17.53 -18.34 2.82
N GLY A 38 16.91 -19.39 3.38
CA GLY A 38 17.37 -20.04 4.60
C GLY A 38 18.71 -20.78 4.48
N ASP A 39 18.98 -21.41 3.32
CA ASP A 39 20.24 -22.12 3.05
C ASP A 39 20.61 -22.12 1.54
N PRO A 40 20.96 -20.97 0.95
CA PRO A 40 21.44 -20.93 -0.43
C PRO A 40 22.80 -21.65 -0.59
N PRO A 41 23.02 -22.39 -1.70
CA PRO A 41 22.18 -22.46 -2.90
C PRO A 41 21.00 -23.44 -2.83
N ALA A 42 21.05 -24.43 -1.95
CA ALA A 42 20.09 -25.55 -1.98
C ALA A 42 18.64 -25.13 -1.73
N SER A 43 18.38 -24.18 -0.82
CA SER A 43 17.03 -23.65 -0.59
C SER A 43 16.52 -22.82 -1.77
N LEU A 44 17.41 -22.08 -2.43
CA LEU A 44 17.09 -21.24 -3.58
C LEU A 44 16.74 -22.07 -4.81
N GLU A 45 17.48 -23.16 -5.08
CA GLU A 45 17.17 -24.07 -6.18
C GLU A 45 15.77 -24.69 -6.04
N ARG A 46 15.45 -25.21 -4.86
CA ARG A 46 14.10 -25.74 -4.57
C ARG A 46 13.01 -24.67 -4.71
N ALA A 47 13.29 -23.45 -4.29
CA ALA A 47 12.36 -22.34 -4.45
C ALA A 47 12.12 -21.99 -5.93
N ARG A 48 13.16 -22.01 -6.77
CA ARG A 48 13.03 -21.79 -8.23
C ARG A 48 12.18 -22.88 -8.88
N GLU A 49 12.34 -24.14 -8.45
CA GLU A 49 11.50 -25.25 -8.91
C GLU A 49 10.04 -25.07 -8.49
N PHE A 50 9.79 -24.63 -7.25
CA PHE A 50 8.44 -24.37 -6.74
C PHE A 50 7.75 -23.19 -7.45
N LEU A 51 8.49 -22.13 -7.79
CA LEU A 51 7.96 -20.89 -8.37
C LEU A 51 7.89 -20.90 -9.92
N VAL A 52 8.05 -22.06 -10.56
CA VAL A 52 8.11 -22.17 -12.03
C VAL A 52 6.85 -21.65 -12.74
N ALA A 53 5.67 -21.80 -12.11
CA ALA A 53 4.39 -21.38 -12.70
C ALA A 53 4.08 -19.89 -12.49
N GLY A 54 4.71 -19.25 -11.50
CA GLY A 54 4.45 -17.87 -11.14
C GLY A 54 5.14 -17.50 -9.84
N GLY A 55 5.86 -16.38 -9.87
CA GLY A 55 6.62 -15.86 -8.74
C GLY A 55 6.21 -14.45 -8.33
N PRO A 56 6.85 -13.90 -7.29
CA PRO A 56 6.70 -12.51 -6.90
C PRO A 56 6.83 -11.50 -8.05
N SER A 57 7.72 -11.77 -9.02
CA SER A 57 7.94 -10.93 -10.20
C SER A 57 6.73 -10.81 -11.12
N ASP A 58 5.80 -11.77 -11.08
CA ASP A 58 4.58 -11.73 -11.92
C ASP A 58 3.44 -11.00 -11.22
N TYR A 59 3.43 -11.02 -9.87
CA TYR A 59 2.36 -10.44 -9.06
C TYR A 59 2.62 -8.98 -8.65
N PHE A 60 3.81 -8.67 -8.14
CA PHE A 60 4.07 -7.38 -7.51
C PHE A 60 4.19 -6.21 -8.49
N PRO A 61 4.81 -6.32 -9.68
CA PRO A 61 4.88 -5.20 -10.60
C PRO A 61 3.51 -4.63 -11.03
N PRO A 62 2.53 -5.45 -11.50
CA PRO A 62 1.22 -4.91 -11.87
C PRO A 62 0.47 -4.35 -10.65
N LEU A 63 0.55 -5.01 -9.49
CA LEU A 63 -0.04 -4.49 -8.26
C LEU A 63 0.59 -3.15 -7.87
N GLY A 64 1.91 -3.04 -7.85
CA GLY A 64 2.62 -1.82 -7.50
C GLY A 64 2.31 -0.66 -8.44
N ALA A 65 2.24 -0.93 -9.75
CA ALA A 65 1.79 0.05 -10.73
C ALA A 65 0.36 0.55 -10.44
N SER A 66 -0.54 -0.36 -10.04
CA SER A 66 -1.91 0.00 -9.65
C SER A 66 -1.95 0.90 -8.41
N VAL A 67 -1.09 0.66 -7.39
CA VAL A 67 -1.02 1.50 -6.18
C VAL A 67 -0.51 2.89 -6.54
N VAL A 68 0.53 2.98 -7.37
CA VAL A 68 1.07 4.27 -7.85
C VAL A 68 0.01 5.04 -8.61
N LEU A 69 -0.67 4.41 -9.57
CA LEU A 69 -1.72 5.06 -10.37
C LEU A 69 -2.89 5.52 -9.49
N ALA A 70 -3.38 4.65 -8.61
CA ALA A 70 -4.44 4.99 -7.66
C ALA A 70 -4.02 6.13 -6.72
N GLY A 71 -2.76 6.14 -6.28
CA GLY A 71 -2.17 7.18 -5.44
C GLY A 71 -2.15 8.54 -6.14
N LEU A 72 -1.70 8.57 -7.40
CA LEU A 72 -1.69 9.78 -8.23
C LEU A 72 -3.10 10.32 -8.47
N VAL A 73 -4.03 9.47 -8.92
CA VAL A 73 -5.43 9.85 -9.16
C VAL A 73 -6.06 10.39 -7.88
N THR A 74 -5.90 9.70 -6.76
CA THR A 74 -6.48 10.11 -5.47
C THR A 74 -5.85 11.42 -4.98
N THR A 75 -4.55 11.62 -5.19
CA THR A 75 -3.86 12.87 -4.85
C THR A 75 -4.46 14.05 -5.62
N VAL A 76 -4.68 13.90 -6.93
CA VAL A 76 -5.29 14.95 -7.77
C VAL A 76 -6.72 15.26 -7.31
N LEU A 77 -7.53 14.24 -7.06
CA LEU A 77 -8.93 14.41 -6.63
C LEU A 77 -9.05 15.09 -5.27
N THR A 78 -8.14 14.77 -4.34
CA THR A 78 -8.12 15.29 -2.97
C THR A 78 -7.27 16.54 -2.80
N TRP A 79 -6.63 17.05 -3.86
CA TRP A 79 -5.68 18.16 -3.77
C TRP A 79 -6.26 19.44 -3.16
N ARG A 80 -7.53 19.73 -3.49
CA ARG A 80 -8.28 20.88 -2.95
C ARG A 80 -8.84 20.65 -1.55
N GLU A 81 -8.63 19.48 -0.95
CA GLU A 81 -9.05 19.15 0.41
C GLU A 81 -7.85 19.24 1.37
N PRO A 82 -7.65 20.38 2.09
CA PRO A 82 -6.45 20.59 2.90
C PRO A 82 -6.29 19.55 4.01
N ARG A 83 -7.41 18.95 4.45
CA ARG A 83 -7.47 17.91 5.48
C ARG A 83 -6.89 16.56 5.01
N LEU A 84 -6.78 16.34 3.70
CA LEU A 84 -6.41 15.08 3.07
C LEU A 84 -5.14 15.17 2.24
N ARG A 85 -4.92 16.27 1.51
CA ARG A 85 -3.90 16.38 0.45
C ARG A 85 -2.50 15.89 0.87
N TRP A 86 -2.06 16.24 2.08
CA TRP A 86 -0.72 15.87 2.57
C TRP A 86 -0.64 14.42 3.05
N TRP A 87 -1.75 13.83 3.50
CA TRP A 87 -1.81 12.41 3.84
C TRP A 87 -1.72 11.55 2.59
N VAL A 88 -2.48 11.89 1.55
CA VAL A 88 -2.51 11.13 0.29
C VAL A 88 -1.21 11.35 -0.50
N ALA A 89 -0.76 12.59 -0.64
CA ALA A 89 0.51 12.88 -1.33
C ALA A 89 1.71 12.28 -0.59
N GLY A 90 1.72 12.36 0.75
CA GLY A 90 2.74 11.72 1.58
C GLY A 90 2.75 10.20 1.40
N ALA A 91 1.58 9.56 1.38
CA ALA A 91 1.49 8.12 1.13
C ALA A 91 2.03 7.74 -0.26
N ALA A 92 1.63 8.48 -1.30
CA ALA A 92 2.13 8.25 -2.66
C ALA A 92 3.66 8.41 -2.73
N ALA A 93 4.21 9.44 -2.08
CA ALA A 93 5.65 9.68 -2.04
C ALA A 93 6.40 8.55 -1.30
N VAL A 94 5.90 8.12 -0.14
CA VAL A 94 6.48 7.01 0.62
C VAL A 94 6.44 5.72 -0.20
N TYR A 95 5.29 5.39 -0.81
CA TYR A 95 5.16 4.20 -1.64
C TYR A 95 6.12 4.22 -2.84
N VAL A 96 6.16 5.31 -3.59
CA VAL A 96 7.08 5.44 -4.74
C VAL A 96 8.53 5.32 -4.30
N THR A 97 8.90 5.91 -3.15
CA THR A 97 10.28 5.87 -2.67
C THR A 97 10.67 4.48 -2.17
N CYS A 98 9.87 3.90 -1.27
CA CYS A 98 10.21 2.66 -0.57
C CYS A 98 9.87 1.40 -1.36
N GLU A 99 8.82 1.40 -2.17
CA GLU A 99 8.39 0.21 -2.92
C GLU A 99 8.85 0.24 -4.38
N PHE A 100 8.83 1.39 -5.04
CA PHE A 100 9.20 1.47 -6.46
C PHE A 100 10.69 1.78 -6.65
N LEU A 101 11.15 2.98 -6.26
CA LEU A 101 12.52 3.42 -6.50
C LEU A 101 13.53 2.53 -5.77
N PHE A 102 13.28 2.22 -4.50
CA PHE A 102 14.13 1.30 -3.76
C PHE A 102 14.14 -0.11 -4.37
N SER A 103 13.02 -0.58 -4.94
CA SER A 103 12.99 -1.87 -5.65
C SER A 103 13.85 -1.87 -6.90
N VAL A 104 13.72 -0.85 -7.75
CA VAL A 104 14.53 -0.71 -8.97
C VAL A 104 16.02 -0.67 -8.64
N LEU A 105 16.41 0.14 -7.65
CA LEU A 105 17.82 0.39 -7.33
C LEU A 105 18.47 -0.73 -6.51
N PHE A 106 17.70 -1.38 -5.62
CA PHE A 106 18.24 -2.35 -4.67
C PHE A 106 17.83 -3.79 -5.01
N PHE A 107 16.57 -4.04 -5.33
CA PHE A 107 16.06 -5.40 -5.49
C PHE A 107 16.26 -5.98 -6.87
N TRP A 108 16.16 -5.18 -7.94
CA TRP A 108 16.29 -5.71 -9.31
C TRP A 108 17.66 -6.38 -9.55
N PRO A 109 18.80 -5.76 -9.19
CA PRO A 109 20.10 -6.42 -9.37
C PRO A 109 20.26 -7.70 -8.55
N ARG A 110 19.63 -7.75 -7.36
CA ARG A 110 19.70 -8.94 -6.48
C ARG A 110 18.78 -10.06 -6.95
N ASN A 111 17.61 -9.70 -7.50
CA ASN A 111 16.71 -10.65 -8.15
C ASN A 111 17.35 -11.25 -9.39
N GLU A 112 18.12 -10.47 -10.15
CA GLU A 112 18.84 -10.97 -11.32
C GLU A 112 19.81 -12.08 -10.91
N ILE A 113 20.67 -11.81 -9.91
CA ILE A 113 21.61 -12.79 -9.35
C ILE A 113 20.92 -14.05 -8.81
N MET A 114 19.79 -13.90 -8.10
CA MET A 114 19.16 -15.01 -7.38
C MET A 114 18.19 -15.84 -8.23
N PHE A 115 17.48 -15.22 -9.18
CA PHE A 115 16.36 -15.86 -9.89
C PHE A 115 16.49 -15.88 -11.41
N VAL A 116 17.25 -14.96 -12.00
CA VAL A 116 17.38 -14.84 -13.47
C VAL A 116 18.62 -15.56 -13.96
N ASP A 117 19.77 -15.33 -13.32
CA ASP A 117 21.04 -15.90 -13.76
C ASP A 117 20.99 -17.45 -13.74
N PRO A 118 21.69 -18.10 -14.69
CA PRO A 118 21.76 -19.57 -14.74
C PRO A 118 22.29 -20.16 -13.43
N VAL A 119 21.75 -21.31 -13.03
CA VAL A 119 22.23 -22.04 -11.83
C VAL A 119 23.72 -22.38 -11.99
N GLY A 120 24.49 -22.18 -10.92
CA GLY A 120 25.95 -22.38 -10.91
C GLY A 120 26.78 -21.17 -11.38
N THR A 121 26.16 -20.07 -11.81
CA THR A 121 26.87 -18.85 -12.21
C THR A 121 27.60 -18.19 -11.03
N HIS A 122 26.98 -18.20 -9.85
CA HIS A 122 27.48 -17.53 -8.64
C HIS A 122 27.90 -18.53 -7.58
N SER A 123 28.95 -18.21 -6.82
CA SER A 123 29.40 -19.05 -5.72
C SER A 123 28.38 -19.06 -4.56
N PRO A 124 28.35 -20.12 -3.73
CA PRO A 124 27.50 -20.17 -2.54
C PRO A 124 27.66 -18.96 -1.61
N GLU A 125 28.88 -18.45 -1.46
CA GLU A 125 29.19 -17.30 -0.60
C GLU A 125 28.54 -16.02 -1.11
N VAL A 126 28.56 -15.81 -2.44
CA VAL A 126 27.88 -14.68 -3.09
C VAL A 126 26.37 -14.78 -2.88
N LEU A 127 25.79 -15.97 -3.08
CA LEU A 127 24.36 -16.19 -2.91
C LEU A 127 23.90 -15.96 -1.46
N ARG A 128 24.65 -16.43 -0.46
CA ARG A 128 24.36 -16.18 0.96
C ARG A 128 24.45 -14.69 1.31
N ARG A 129 25.46 -13.98 0.79
CA ARG A 129 25.59 -12.53 0.99
C ARG A 129 24.39 -11.80 0.39
N VAL A 130 24.07 -12.06 -0.87
CA VAL A 130 22.97 -11.41 -1.59
C VAL A 130 21.63 -11.73 -0.94
N ALA A 131 21.41 -12.97 -0.49
CA ALA A 131 20.26 -13.36 0.31
C ALA A 131 20.12 -12.52 1.60
N GLY A 132 21.21 -12.35 2.35
CA GLY A 132 21.23 -11.51 3.56
C GLY A 132 20.88 -10.05 3.26
N GLU A 133 21.47 -9.48 2.20
CA GLU A 133 21.15 -8.12 1.75
C GLU A 133 19.70 -7.98 1.31
N PHE A 134 19.17 -8.99 0.59
CA PHE A 134 17.79 -9.03 0.11
C PHE A 134 16.81 -8.97 1.28
N VAL A 135 16.99 -9.83 2.28
CA VAL A 135 16.16 -9.88 3.50
C VAL A 135 16.26 -8.57 4.28
N ALA A 136 17.46 -8.00 4.39
CA ALA A 136 17.65 -6.70 5.04
C ALA A 136 16.91 -5.58 4.31
N GLY A 137 17.00 -5.52 2.99
CA GLY A 137 16.26 -4.58 2.16
C GLY A 137 14.74 -4.72 2.32
N HIS A 138 14.23 -5.94 2.53
CA HIS A 138 12.79 -6.16 2.61
C HIS A 138 12.18 -5.58 3.88
N ARG A 139 12.98 -5.39 4.94
CA ARG A 139 12.56 -4.64 6.13
C ARG A 139 12.24 -3.17 5.82
N VAL A 140 12.96 -2.56 4.87
CA VAL A 140 12.69 -1.18 4.41
C VAL A 140 11.35 -1.13 3.69
N ARG A 141 11.08 -2.10 2.81
CA ARG A 141 9.79 -2.24 2.12
C ARG A 141 8.66 -2.50 3.10
N LEU A 142 8.84 -3.40 4.06
CA LEU A 142 7.86 -3.66 5.10
C LEU A 142 7.50 -2.39 5.88
N ALA A 143 8.50 -1.60 6.29
CA ALA A 143 8.27 -0.33 6.97
C ALA A 143 7.59 0.71 6.06
N GLY A 144 8.03 0.84 4.82
CA GLY A 144 7.47 1.78 3.83
C GLY A 144 6.04 1.45 3.43
N GLY A 145 5.73 0.17 3.22
CA GLY A 145 4.39 -0.36 2.98
C GLY A 145 3.46 -0.12 4.18
N ALA A 146 3.93 -0.40 5.40
CA ALA A 146 3.17 -0.11 6.63
C ALA A 146 2.87 1.39 6.77
N ALA A 147 3.89 2.24 6.59
CA ALA A 147 3.72 3.69 6.63
C ALA A 147 2.74 4.18 5.57
N THR A 148 2.84 3.68 4.33
CA THR A 148 1.89 3.99 3.25
C THR A 148 0.46 3.61 3.67
N ALA A 149 0.25 2.37 4.13
CA ALA A 149 -1.05 1.86 4.56
C ALA A 149 -1.66 2.74 5.67
N VAL A 150 -0.87 3.09 6.69
CA VAL A 150 -1.31 3.96 7.79
C VAL A 150 -1.71 5.35 7.27
N LEU A 151 -0.93 5.95 6.38
CA LEU A 151 -1.21 7.28 5.83
C LEU A 151 -2.51 7.29 5.01
N VAL A 152 -2.69 6.32 4.09
CA VAL A 152 -3.91 6.25 3.26
C VAL A 152 -5.14 5.89 4.09
N PHE A 153 -5.00 5.01 5.07
CA PHE A 153 -6.10 4.66 5.97
C PHE A 153 -6.51 5.85 6.83
N THR A 154 -5.53 6.62 7.33
CA THR A 154 -5.78 7.87 8.05
C THR A 154 -6.52 8.88 7.18
N ALA A 155 -6.14 9.04 5.91
CA ALA A 155 -6.85 9.90 4.96
C ALA A 155 -8.32 9.47 4.80
N LEU A 156 -8.58 8.17 4.62
CA LEU A 156 -9.95 7.63 4.52
C LEU A 156 -10.77 7.89 5.79
N LEU A 157 -10.20 7.64 6.99
CA LEU A 157 -10.90 7.91 8.25
C LEU A 157 -11.24 9.39 8.42
N ARG A 158 -10.34 10.29 8.04
CA ARG A 158 -10.58 11.74 8.10
C ARG A 158 -11.67 12.18 7.13
N TRP A 159 -11.73 11.57 5.95
CA TRP A 159 -12.78 11.80 4.97
C TRP A 159 -14.15 11.35 5.48
N VAL A 160 -14.27 10.10 5.92
CA VAL A 160 -15.54 9.52 6.40
C VAL A 160 -16.08 10.28 7.62
N ARG A 161 -15.21 10.68 8.56
CA ARG A 161 -15.62 11.48 9.73
C ARG A 161 -16.13 12.88 9.34
N ALA A 162 -15.57 13.48 8.30
CA ALA A 162 -16.00 14.81 7.84
C ALA A 162 -17.35 14.78 7.12
N ASP A 163 -17.62 13.73 6.33
CA ASP A 163 -18.91 13.57 5.65
C ASP A 163 -20.02 13.07 6.58
N GLY A 164 -19.71 12.18 7.53
CA GLY A 164 -20.65 11.74 8.57
C GLY A 164 -21.16 12.89 9.45
N GLY A 165 -20.34 13.93 9.66
CA GLY A 165 -20.75 15.15 10.37
C GLY A 165 -21.67 16.09 9.58
N ARG A 166 -21.73 15.97 8.24
CA ARG A 166 -22.65 16.76 7.40
C ARG A 166 -24.06 16.17 7.38
N GLY A 167 -24.19 14.85 7.50
CA GLY A 167 -25.49 14.16 7.50
C GLY A 167 -26.30 14.33 8.80
N SER A 168 -25.64 14.54 9.94
CA SER A 168 -26.30 14.72 11.24
C SER A 168 -26.82 16.14 11.49
N ALA A 169 -26.27 17.16 10.81
CA ALA A 169 -26.71 18.54 10.94
C ALA A 169 -28.07 18.85 10.25
N THR A 170 -28.50 18.00 9.30
CA THR A 170 -29.72 18.27 8.52
C THR A 170 -31.02 17.80 9.21
N THR A 171 -30.94 16.96 10.24
CA THR A 171 -32.13 16.42 10.93
C THR A 171 -32.61 17.28 12.11
N GLY A 172 -31.83 18.28 12.55
CA GLY A 172 -32.12 19.05 13.77
C GLY A 172 -32.94 20.34 13.64
N SER A 173 -33.33 20.77 12.44
CA SER A 173 -33.88 22.13 12.21
C SER A 173 -35.39 22.21 11.92
N ARG A 174 -36.19 21.17 12.21
CA ARG A 174 -37.66 21.22 12.07
C ARG A 174 -38.36 20.85 13.38
N SER A 175 -38.29 21.71 14.39
CA SER A 175 -39.37 21.84 15.39
C SER A 175 -39.12 23.06 16.29
N GLN A 176 -39.50 24.24 15.83
CA GLN A 176 -39.91 25.34 16.71
C GLN A 176 -41.11 26.01 16.04
N ALA A 177 -42.31 25.49 16.34
CA ALA A 177 -43.54 26.23 16.14
C ALA A 177 -43.76 27.11 17.40
N PRO A 178 -44.05 28.42 17.26
CA PRO A 178 -44.28 29.27 18.41
C PRO A 178 -45.66 28.99 19.02
N GLY A 179 -45.67 28.70 20.31
CA GLY A 179 -46.89 28.58 21.10
C GLY A 179 -47.60 29.93 21.20
N THR A 180 -48.84 29.99 20.71
CA THR A 180 -49.78 31.06 21.01
C THR A 180 -50.61 30.67 22.22
N THR A 181 -50.18 31.14 23.40
CA THR A 181 -51.03 31.29 24.59
C THR A 181 -52.04 32.42 24.35
N ARG A 182 -53.33 32.15 24.50
CA ARG A 182 -54.35 33.19 24.74
C ARG A 182 -54.83 33.10 26.19
N PRO A 183 -54.99 34.24 26.90
CA PRO A 183 -55.41 34.23 28.29
C PRO A 183 -56.93 34.17 28.42
N VAL A 184 -57.34 33.71 29.61
CA VAL A 184 -58.70 33.68 30.15
C VAL A 184 -59.15 35.09 30.53
N SER A 185 -60.30 35.52 30.00
CA SER A 185 -61.36 36.28 30.67
C SER A 185 -62.39 36.75 29.64
#